data_AF-A0A1M6EEI3-F1
#
_entry.id   AF-A0A1M6EEI3-F1
#
_cell.length_a   1.000
_cell.length_b   1.000
_cell.length_c   1.000
_cell.angle_alpha   90.00
_cell.angle_beta   90.00
_cell.angle_gamma   90.00
#
_symmetry.space_group_name_H-M   'P 1'
#
loop_
_entity.id
_entity.type
_entity.pdbx_description
1 polymer ?
#
loop_
_entity_poly.entity_id
_entity_poly.type
_entity_poly.pdbx_seq_one_letter_code
_entity_poly.pdbx_strand_id
1 'polypeptide(L)'
;MKTSLLFRLGLLAVVLSCSTTLASAQVSVYTEDAKQPGIGYWSVETNQLQRDYSVVRFYTAQHEKIYEERLEGLCLDLSKGTAACRRTARMLSDGVVRVQQARNNSLVANGLGLFRRAQRTYAAM
;
A
#
# COMPACT_ATOMS: atom_id res chain seq x y z
N MET A 1 30.98 49.26 32.91
CA MET A 1 29.60 48.80 32.61
C MET A 1 29.46 48.56 31.11
N LYS A 2 28.71 47.54 30.68
CA LYS A 2 28.36 47.17 29.28
C LYS A 2 29.30 46.21 28.51
N THR A 3 29.46 44.97 28.97
CA THR A 3 29.82 43.83 28.09
C THR A 3 29.01 42.56 28.34
N SER A 4 28.19 42.52 29.41
CA SER A 4 27.50 41.29 29.84
C SER A 4 26.21 40.98 29.07
N LEU A 5 25.70 41.90 28.24
CA LEU A 5 24.42 41.72 27.53
C LEU A 5 24.54 40.89 26.24
N LEU A 6 25.69 40.90 25.58
CA LEU A 6 25.87 40.18 24.31
C LEU A 6 26.03 38.67 24.49
N PHE A 7 26.57 38.24 25.63
CA PHE A 7 26.78 36.83 25.92
C PHE A 7 25.47 36.07 26.23
N ARG A 8 24.45 36.77 26.74
CA ARG A 8 23.13 36.18 27.04
C ARG A 8 22.25 35.98 25.80
N LEU A 9 22.46 36.78 24.76
CA LEU A 9 21.72 36.68 23.49
C LEU A 9 22.19 35.51 22.61
N GLY A 10 23.49 35.20 22.62
CA GLY A 10 24.02 34.04 21.90
C GLY A 10 23.56 32.69 22.46
N LEU A 11 23.36 32.62 23.79
CA LEU A 11 22.96 31.38 24.47
C LEU A 11 21.48 31.02 24.23
N LEU A 12 20.64 32.00 23.93
CA LEU A 12 19.22 31.80 23.56
C LEU A 12 19.06 31.29 22.12
N ALA A 13 19.97 31.64 21.21
CA ALA A 13 19.92 31.20 19.81
C ALA A 13 20.28 29.71 19.64
N VAL A 14 21.11 29.14 20.51
CA VAL A 14 21.51 27.72 20.45
C VAL A 14 20.42 26.77 20.97
N VAL A 15 19.53 27.26 21.85
CA VAL A 15 18.43 26.44 22.41
C VAL A 15 17.22 26.38 21.46
N LEU A 16 17.02 27.38 20.60
CA LEU A 16 15.92 27.41 19.61
C LEU A 16 16.16 26.55 18.36
N SER A 17 17.37 26.02 18.16
CA SER A 17 17.65 24.97 17.17
C SER A 17 17.22 23.58 17.63
N CYS A 18 16.69 23.45 18.84
CA CYS A 18 16.15 22.21 19.36
C CYS A 18 14.64 22.13 19.09
N SER A 19 14.18 20.97 18.60
CA SER A 19 12.78 20.55 18.58
C SER A 19 11.92 20.91 17.36
N THR A 20 12.43 20.73 16.14
CA THR A 20 11.55 20.15 15.10
C THR A 20 11.44 18.65 15.35
N THR A 21 10.70 18.25 16.39
CA THR A 21 10.19 16.89 16.45
C THR A 21 9.17 16.78 15.32
N LEU A 22 9.64 16.40 14.13
CA LEU A 22 8.79 15.87 13.10
C LEU A 22 8.04 14.72 13.74
N ALA A 23 6.73 14.89 13.93
CA ALA A 23 5.85 13.82 14.32
C ALA A 23 5.94 12.75 13.22
N SER A 24 6.81 11.78 13.43
CA SER A 24 6.95 10.62 12.56
C SER A 24 5.65 9.84 12.71
N ALA A 25 4.80 9.91 11.68
CA ALA A 25 3.69 8.98 11.55
C ALA A 25 4.31 7.57 11.54
N GLN A 26 4.12 6.82 12.63
CA GLN A 26 4.57 5.44 12.71
C GLN A 26 3.66 4.60 11.81
N VAL A 27 4.02 4.57 10.54
CA VAL A 27 3.39 3.75 9.52
C VAL A 27 3.93 2.33 9.68
N SER A 28 3.05 1.38 10.01
CA SER A 28 3.41 -0.04 10.01
C SER A 28 2.97 -0.67 8.70
N VAL A 29 3.90 -1.32 8.03
CA VAL A 29 3.64 -2.11 6.82
C VAL A 29 3.75 -3.59 7.18
N TYR A 30 2.68 -4.33 6.92
CA TYR A 30 2.65 -5.78 7.01
C TYR A 30 2.56 -6.37 5.61
N THR A 31 3.42 -7.32 5.28
CA THR A 31 3.48 -7.95 3.95
C THR A 31 3.47 -9.46 4.11
N GLU A 32 2.66 -10.13 3.29
CA GLU A 32 2.57 -11.59 3.27
C GLU A 32 2.37 -12.11 1.84
N ASP A 33 2.96 -13.26 1.55
CA ASP A 33 2.81 -13.93 0.26
C ASP A 33 1.39 -14.46 0.05
N ALA A 34 0.98 -14.53 -1.22
CA ALA A 34 -0.25 -15.20 -1.57
C ALA A 34 -0.17 -16.70 -1.24
N LYS A 35 -1.34 -17.30 -1.00
CA LYS A 35 -1.44 -18.73 -0.64
C LYS A 35 -0.87 -19.67 -1.71
N GLN A 36 -0.83 -19.23 -2.97
CA GLN A 36 -0.30 -19.99 -4.09
C GLN A 36 1.02 -19.37 -4.57
N PRO A 37 2.09 -20.19 -4.72
CA PRO A 37 3.37 -19.70 -5.20
C PRO A 37 3.25 -19.15 -6.62
N GLY A 38 3.95 -18.06 -6.90
CA GLY A 38 3.97 -17.41 -8.22
C GLY A 38 2.78 -16.49 -8.52
N ILE A 39 1.79 -16.38 -7.63
CA ILE A 39 0.68 -15.42 -7.79
C ILE A 39 1.13 -14.00 -7.42
N GLY A 40 1.93 -13.87 -6.37
CA GLY A 40 2.40 -12.59 -5.84
C GLY A 40 2.20 -12.49 -4.33
N TYR A 41 2.03 -11.26 -3.85
CA TYR A 41 1.92 -10.97 -2.42
C TYR A 41 1.02 -9.74 -2.20
N TRP A 42 0.66 -9.51 -0.95
CA TRP A 42 -0.09 -8.31 -0.55
C TRP A 42 0.62 -7.58 0.57
N SER A 43 0.37 -6.27 0.67
CA SER A 43 0.79 -5.46 1.79
C SER A 43 -0.36 -4.63 2.34
N VAL A 44 -0.33 -4.43 3.66
CA VAL A 44 -1.23 -3.52 4.37
C VAL A 44 -0.38 -2.49 5.09
N GLU A 45 -0.62 -1.24 4.75
CA GLU A 45 -0.05 -0.08 5.42
C GLU A 45 -1.11 0.49 6.37
N THR A 46 -0.77 0.69 7.64
CA THR A 46 -1.66 1.34 8.61
C THR A 46 -0.90 2.43 9.35
N ASN A 47 -1.55 3.55 9.60
CA ASN A 47 -1.03 4.58 10.50
C ASN A 47 -1.38 4.19 11.95
N GLN A 48 -0.39 3.76 12.74
CA GLN A 48 -0.66 3.27 14.09
C GLN A 48 -1.06 4.37 15.08
N LEU A 49 -0.70 5.62 14.79
CA LEU A 49 -0.96 6.77 15.66
C LEU A 49 -2.39 7.28 15.50
N GLN A 50 -2.82 7.46 14.24
CA GLN A 50 -4.15 8.01 13.94
C GLN A 50 -5.21 6.91 13.83
N ARG A 51 -4.83 5.71 13.40
CA ARG A 51 -5.73 4.54 13.23
C ARG A 51 -6.99 4.85 12.43
N ASP A 52 -6.88 5.83 11.55
CA ASP A 52 -7.95 6.43 10.78
C ASP A 52 -8.05 5.82 9.39
N TYR A 53 -6.98 5.20 8.87
CA TYR A 53 -7.02 4.48 7.60
C TYR A 53 -6.05 3.30 7.53
N SER A 54 -6.33 2.41 6.58
CA SER A 54 -5.40 1.38 6.11
C SER A 54 -5.35 1.38 4.59
N VAL A 55 -4.16 1.17 4.01
CA VAL A 55 -4.01 1.00 2.56
C VAL A 55 -3.63 -0.45 2.29
N VAL A 56 -4.47 -1.14 1.53
CA VAL A 56 -4.26 -2.52 1.08
C VAL A 56 -3.73 -2.47 -0.35
N ARG A 57 -2.63 -3.18 -0.62
CA ARG A 57 -2.01 -3.25 -1.94
C ARG A 57 -1.76 -4.70 -2.32
N PHE A 58 -2.03 -5.03 -3.58
CA PHE A 58 -1.72 -6.33 -4.15
C PHE A 58 -0.66 -6.19 -5.23
N TYR A 59 0.27 -7.14 -5.24
CA TYR A 59 1.40 -7.17 -6.16
C TYR A 59 1.45 -8.53 -6.86
N THR A 60 1.94 -8.53 -8.10
CA THR A 60 2.33 -9.77 -8.78
C THR A 60 3.62 -10.34 -8.20
N ALA A 61 3.99 -11.56 -8.61
CA ALA A 61 5.29 -12.15 -8.31
C ALA A 61 6.47 -11.35 -8.88
N GLN A 62 6.23 -10.46 -9.86
CA GLN A 62 7.22 -9.56 -10.44
C GLN A 62 7.27 -8.19 -9.74
N HIS A 63 6.63 -8.07 -8.57
CA HIS A 63 6.51 -6.82 -7.80
C HIS A 63 5.74 -5.69 -8.50
N GLU A 64 4.93 -6.01 -9.53
CA GLU A 64 4.04 -5.05 -10.17
C GLU A 64 2.77 -4.84 -9.32
N LYS A 65 2.42 -3.60 -8.99
CA LYS A 65 1.19 -3.29 -8.25
C LYS A 65 -0.02 -3.48 -9.16
N ILE A 66 -0.93 -4.36 -8.76
CA ILE A 66 -2.16 -4.69 -9.52
C ILE A 66 -3.44 -4.17 -8.88
N TYR A 67 -3.38 -3.84 -7.58
CA TYR A 67 -4.51 -3.29 -6.85
C TYR A 67 -4.02 -2.41 -5.71
N GLU A 68 -4.78 -1.36 -5.42
CA GLU A 68 -4.59 -0.50 -4.26
C GLU A 68 -5.94 0.04 -3.82
N GLU A 69 -6.24 -0.06 -2.53
CA GLU A 69 -7.43 0.50 -1.94
C GLU A 69 -7.13 1.08 -0.57
N ARG A 70 -7.65 2.28 -0.32
CA ARG A 70 -7.59 2.94 0.98
C ARG A 70 -8.92 2.72 1.70
N LEU A 71 -8.84 2.07 2.85
CA LEU A 71 -9.96 1.80 3.75
C LEU A 71 -9.99 2.89 4.81
N GLU A 72 -10.86 3.88 4.64
CA GLU A 72 -11.08 4.95 5.62
C GLU A 72 -11.83 4.42 6.85
N GLY A 73 -11.52 4.97 8.02
CA GLY A 73 -12.09 4.59 9.32
C GLY A 73 -11.68 3.21 9.82
N LEU A 74 -10.77 2.51 9.14
CA LEU A 74 -10.38 1.14 9.47
C LEU A 74 -8.87 1.01 9.68
N CYS A 75 -8.47 0.50 10.85
CA CYS A 75 -7.09 0.18 11.20
C CYS A 75 -6.88 -1.34 11.18
N LEU A 76 -6.19 -1.84 10.15
CA LEU A 76 -5.84 -3.24 9.98
C LEU A 76 -4.44 -3.49 10.55
N ASP A 77 -4.38 -3.73 11.86
CA ASP A 77 -3.14 -4.11 12.53
C ASP A 77 -2.97 -5.63 12.55
N LEU A 78 -2.40 -6.16 11.47
CA LEU A 78 -2.21 -7.60 11.26
C LEU A 78 -1.05 -8.17 12.09
N SER A 79 -0.19 -7.31 12.65
CA SER A 79 0.95 -7.71 13.47
C SER A 79 0.55 -8.36 14.81
N LYS A 80 -0.65 -8.05 15.32
CA LYS A 80 -1.15 -8.52 16.62
C LYS A 80 -1.50 -10.01 16.67
N GLY A 81 -1.56 -10.69 15.54
CA GLY A 81 -1.79 -12.15 15.50
C GLY A 81 -3.13 -12.64 16.04
N THR A 82 -4.13 -11.75 16.22
CA THR A 82 -5.46 -12.14 16.72
C THR A 82 -6.19 -13.05 15.72
N ALA A 83 -7.22 -13.77 16.18
CA ALA A 83 -8.03 -14.62 15.29
C ALA A 83 -8.69 -13.83 14.15
N ALA A 84 -9.13 -12.59 14.43
CA ALA A 84 -9.67 -11.68 13.42
C ALA A 84 -8.60 -11.29 12.39
N CYS A 85 -7.40 -10.91 12.85
CA CYS A 85 -6.27 -10.57 11.96
C CYS A 85 -5.91 -11.74 11.04
N ARG A 86 -5.83 -12.97 11.58
CA ARG A 86 -5.57 -14.17 10.77
C ARG A 86 -6.67 -14.43 9.74
N ARG A 87 -7.94 -14.16 10.07
CA ARG A 87 -9.05 -14.29 9.12
C ARG A 87 -8.90 -13.25 8.00
N THR A 88 -8.62 -11.99 8.34
CA THR A 88 -8.39 -10.93 7.37
C THR A 88 -7.20 -11.24 6.47
N ALA A 89 -6.07 -11.68 7.02
CA ALA A 89 -4.89 -12.09 6.25
C ALA A 89 -5.23 -13.18 5.21
N ARG A 90 -5.98 -14.22 5.61
CA ARG A 90 -6.46 -15.24 4.66
C ARG A 90 -7.36 -14.67 3.57
N MET A 91 -8.27 -13.76 3.92
CA MET A 91 -9.14 -13.10 2.94
C MET A 91 -8.34 -12.26 1.95
N LEU A 92 -7.28 -11.58 2.40
CA LEU A 92 -6.37 -10.83 1.54
C LEU A 92 -5.59 -11.77 0.62
N SER A 93 -5.04 -12.88 1.14
CA SER A 93 -4.35 -13.89 0.34
C SER A 93 -5.26 -14.51 -0.74
N ASP A 94 -6.53 -14.79 -0.42
CA ASP A 94 -7.50 -15.24 -1.42
C ASP A 94 -7.90 -14.11 -2.39
N GLY A 95 -7.94 -12.86 -1.92
CA GLY A 95 -8.24 -11.67 -2.71
C GLY A 95 -7.24 -11.42 -3.84
N VAL A 96 -5.94 -11.53 -3.55
CA VAL A 96 -4.87 -11.41 -4.57
C VAL A 96 -5.09 -12.41 -5.71
N VAL A 97 -5.41 -13.66 -5.39
CA VAL A 97 -5.66 -14.71 -6.38
C VAL A 97 -6.83 -14.33 -7.29
N ARG A 98 -7.93 -13.82 -6.73
CA ARG A 98 -9.11 -13.41 -7.50
C ARG A 98 -8.82 -12.23 -8.42
N VAL A 99 -8.12 -11.21 -7.93
CA VAL A 99 -7.75 -10.04 -8.74
C VAL A 99 -6.86 -10.45 -9.90
N GLN A 100 -5.88 -11.34 -9.65
CA GLN A 100 -4.99 -11.84 -10.68
C GLN A 100 -5.74 -12.66 -11.74
N GLN A 101 -6.66 -13.54 -11.32
CA GLN A 101 -7.51 -14.30 -12.24
C GLN A 101 -8.42 -13.39 -13.08
N ALA A 102 -9.05 -12.39 -12.47
CA ALA A 102 -9.89 -11.43 -13.18
C ALA A 102 -9.09 -10.63 -14.22
N ARG A 103 -7.87 -10.20 -13.89
CA ARG A 103 -6.95 -9.55 -14.83
C ARG A 103 -6.61 -10.47 -16.00
N ASN A 104 -6.25 -11.72 -15.73
CA ASN A 104 -5.93 -12.71 -16.77
C ASN A 104 -7.13 -12.98 -17.69
N ASN A 105 -8.32 -13.16 -17.12
CA ASN A 105 -9.55 -13.36 -17.89
C ASN A 105 -9.89 -12.16 -18.77
N SER A 106 -9.69 -10.93 -18.28
CA SER A 106 -9.87 -9.71 -19.08
C SER A 106 -8.90 -9.65 -20.25
N LEU A 107 -7.62 -9.98 -20.04
CA LEU A 107 -6.63 -10.04 -21.13
C LEU A 107 -6.98 -11.08 -22.18
N VAL A 108 -7.42 -12.27 -21.77
CA VAL A 108 -7.86 -13.34 -22.69
C VAL A 108 -9.11 -12.90 -23.48
N ALA A 109 -10.12 -12.33 -22.82
CA ALA A 109 -11.34 -11.84 -23.47
C ALA A 109 -11.03 -10.73 -24.49
N ASN A 110 -10.14 -9.79 -24.13
CA ASN A 110 -9.70 -8.73 -25.03
C ASN A 110 -8.88 -9.28 -26.22
N GLY A 111 -8.00 -10.25 -25.99
CA GLY A 111 -7.25 -10.93 -27.05
C GLY A 111 -8.18 -11.66 -28.04
N LEU A 112 -9.17 -12.39 -27.53
CA LEU A 112 -10.18 -13.08 -28.36
C LEU A 112 -11.11 -12.11 -29.12
N GLY A 113 -11.38 -10.92 -28.56
CA GLY A 113 -12.21 -9.89 -29.18
C GLY A 113 -11.55 -9.14 -30.34
N LEU A 114 -10.22 -9.01 -30.35
CA LEU A 114 -9.47 -8.33 -31.41
C LEU A 114 -9.38 -9.15 -32.70
N PHE A 115 -9.21 -10.48 -32.61
CA PHE A 115 -9.16 -11.34 -33.79
C PHE A 115 -10.53 -11.44 -34.51
N ARG A 116 -11.64 -11.32 -33.78
CA ARG A 116 -12.99 -11.45 -34.38
C ARG A 116 -13.42 -10.24 -35.21
N ARG A 117 -12.85 -9.05 -34.98
CA ARG A 117 -13.14 -7.83 -35.76
C ARG A 117 -12.24 -7.67 -36.99
N ALA A 118 -10.99 -8.11 -36.92
CA ALA A 118 -10.07 -8.04 -38.08
C ALA A 118 -10.48 -8.96 -39.24
N GLN A 119 -11.29 -10.00 -38.99
CA GLN A 119 -11.70 -10.97 -40.01
C GLN A 119 -12.96 -10.57 -40.81
N ARG A 120 -13.72 -9.56 -40.36
CA ARG A 120 -14.95 -9.11 -41.07
C ARG A 120 -14.72 -7.97 -42.08
N THR A 121 -13.54 -7.35 -42.08
CA THR A 121 -13.22 -6.26 -43.01
C THR A 121 -12.60 -6.71 -44.34
N TYR A 122 -12.37 -8.01 -44.53
CA TYR A 122 -11.81 -8.56 -45.79
C TYR A 122 -12.77 -9.47 -46.57
N ALA A 123 -14.03 -9.61 -46.13
CA ALA A 123 -15.04 -10.44 -46.79
C ALA A 123 -16.20 -9.62 -47.41
N ALA A 124 -15.98 -8.32 -47.62
CA ALA A 124 -16.90 -7.44 -48.32
C ALA A 124 -16.13 -6.62 -49.37
N MET A 125 -15.64 -7.31 -50.40
CA MET A 125 -15.36 -6.77 -51.71
C MET A 125 -15.63 -7.85 -52.75
#